data_AF-A0A2D7Z2C9-F1
#
_entry.id   AF-A0A2D7Z2C9-F1
#
_cell.length_a   1.000
_cell.length_b   1.000
_cell.length_c   1.000
_cell.angle_alpha   90.00
_cell.angle_beta   90.00
_cell.angle_gamma   90.00
#
_symmetry.space_group_name_H-M   'P 1'
#
loop_
_entity.id
_entity.type
_entity.pdbx_description
1 polymer ?
#
loop_
_entity_poly.entity_id
_entity_poly.type
_entity_poly.pdbx_seq_one_letter_code
_entity_poly.pdbx_strand_id
1 'polypeptide(L)'
;MDLTDDQFVRYARHLILDEVGDAGQARLLNARVLVVGAGGLGAPLLLYLAAAGVGTLGIVDDDVVDLSNLQRQVIHMTAAVDRPKTDSAAATIAAVNPDVRVERHSLRLTEENVAALIADYDLVADGSDNFATRYTLNDACFRAGKPLVAAALLRFEGQISTFRGGAPGHHGEPCYRCLFPKAPPPGAVPRCDEAGILGAVAGVLGTMQATEVIKELLDLGDSLSGRLLIYDSLAASFRNVRFKRDPDCALCGDGPADIADRP
;
A
#
# COMPACT_ATOMS: atom_id res chain seq x y z
N MET A 1 22.44 -13.42 5.56
CA MET A 1 21.58 -14.22 6.45
C MET A 1 21.23 -15.44 5.66
N ASP A 2 21.55 -16.62 6.17
CA ASP A 2 21.29 -17.86 5.45
C ASP A 2 19.84 -18.27 5.71
N LEU A 3 19.14 -18.67 4.64
CA LEU A 3 17.77 -19.16 4.73
C LEU A 3 17.74 -20.49 5.48
N THR A 4 16.69 -20.75 6.26
CA THR A 4 16.48 -22.08 6.84
C THR A 4 16.04 -23.07 5.76
N ASP A 5 16.15 -24.38 6.01
CA ASP A 5 15.69 -25.41 5.08
C ASP A 5 14.20 -25.23 4.70
N ASP A 6 13.36 -24.92 5.69
CA ASP A 6 11.93 -24.65 5.47
C ASP A 6 11.72 -23.40 4.60
N GLN A 7 12.54 -22.36 4.77
CA GLN A 7 12.50 -21.16 3.95
C GLN A 7 12.99 -21.41 2.52
N PHE A 8 14.02 -22.25 2.33
CA PHE A 8 14.42 -22.70 1.00
C PHE A 8 13.28 -23.41 0.27
N VAL A 9 12.55 -24.29 0.96
CA VAL A 9 11.39 -24.98 0.38
C VAL A 9 10.26 -24.00 0.07
N ARG A 10 9.92 -23.13 1.03
CA ARG A 10 8.82 -22.15 0.90
C ARG A 10 9.05 -21.17 -0.24
N TYR A 11 10.26 -20.62 -0.34
CA TYR A 11 10.60 -19.57 -1.30
C TYR A 11 11.26 -20.08 -2.57
N ALA A 12 11.31 -21.40 -2.80
CA ALA A 12 11.97 -22.01 -3.94
C ALA A 12 11.61 -21.38 -5.30
N ARG A 13 10.39 -20.84 -5.46
CA ARG A 13 9.96 -20.14 -6.68
C ARG A 13 10.50 -18.73 -6.84
N HIS A 14 10.85 -18.05 -5.75
CA HIS A 14 11.59 -16.79 -5.79
C HIS A 14 13.08 -17.02 -6.00
N LEU A 15 13.65 -18.05 -5.36
CA LEU A 15 15.09 -18.32 -5.42
C LEU A 15 15.60 -18.66 -6.82
N ILE A 16 14.73 -19.20 -7.69
CA ILE A 16 15.06 -19.50 -9.09
C ILE A 16 14.94 -18.29 -10.03
N LEU A 17 14.40 -17.16 -9.57
CA LEU A 17 14.32 -15.93 -10.38
C LEU A 17 15.65 -15.21 -10.26
N ASP A 18 16.34 -14.99 -11.38
CA ASP A 18 17.65 -14.33 -11.40
C ASP A 18 17.62 -12.93 -10.77
N GLU A 19 16.50 -12.21 -10.94
CA GLU A 19 16.28 -10.89 -10.36
C GLU A 19 16.04 -10.91 -8.84
N VAL A 20 15.63 -12.06 -8.28
CA VAL A 20 15.36 -12.20 -6.85
C VAL A 20 16.48 -12.99 -6.17
N GLY A 21 16.59 -14.29 -6.47
CA GLY A 21 17.58 -15.17 -5.88
C GLY A 21 17.60 -15.17 -4.34
N ASP A 22 18.68 -15.71 -3.77
CA ASP A 22 18.86 -15.76 -2.31
C ASP A 22 18.97 -14.36 -1.71
N ALA A 23 19.68 -13.45 -2.40
CA ALA A 23 19.91 -12.09 -1.92
C ALA A 23 18.62 -11.26 -1.87
N GLY A 24 17.78 -11.35 -2.90
CA GLY A 24 16.47 -10.68 -2.93
C GLY A 24 15.52 -11.28 -1.89
N GLN A 25 15.46 -12.60 -1.75
CA GLN A 25 14.63 -13.20 -0.71
C GLN A 25 15.09 -12.80 0.70
N ALA A 26 16.40 -12.74 0.94
CA ALA A 26 16.94 -12.22 2.20
C ALA A 26 16.58 -10.75 2.43
N ARG A 27 16.54 -9.91 1.38
CA ARG A 27 16.05 -8.52 1.50
C ARG A 27 14.58 -8.48 1.90
N LEU A 28 13.71 -9.30 1.30
CA LEU A 28 12.30 -9.38 1.69
C LEU A 28 12.14 -9.79 3.16
N LEU A 29 12.87 -10.81 3.61
CA LEU A 29 12.82 -11.28 5.00
C LEU A 29 13.29 -10.24 6.02
N ASN A 30 14.10 -9.26 5.60
CA ASN A 30 14.54 -8.16 6.46
C ASN A 30 13.68 -6.90 6.31
N ALA A 31 12.82 -6.84 5.29
CA ALA A 31 12.00 -5.67 5.00
C ALA A 31 10.83 -5.51 5.99
N ARG A 32 10.50 -4.25 6.26
CA ARG A 32 9.36 -3.83 7.08
C ARG A 32 8.42 -2.98 6.23
N VAL A 33 7.19 -3.44 6.02
CA VAL A 33 6.17 -2.72 5.24
C VAL A 33 5.00 -2.32 6.13
N LEU A 34 4.61 -1.04 6.09
CA LEU A 34 3.39 -0.54 6.71
C LEU A 34 2.24 -0.56 5.70
N VAL A 35 1.20 -1.33 5.98
CA VAL A 35 -0.03 -1.36 5.18
C VAL A 35 -1.13 -0.62 5.93
N VAL A 36 -1.66 0.44 5.30
CA VAL A 36 -2.74 1.25 5.87
C VAL A 36 -4.06 0.84 5.23
N GLY A 37 -4.94 0.27 6.05
CA GLY A 37 -6.19 -0.37 5.65
C GLY A 37 -5.99 -1.86 5.42
N ALA A 38 -6.71 -2.70 6.17
CA ALA A 38 -6.86 -4.14 5.97
C ALA A 38 -8.14 -4.47 5.18
N GLY A 39 -8.64 -3.50 4.41
CA GLY A 39 -9.87 -3.59 3.62
C GLY A 39 -9.70 -4.30 2.27
N GLY A 40 -10.46 -3.86 1.25
CA GLY A 40 -10.51 -4.54 -0.06
C GLY A 40 -9.17 -4.56 -0.79
N LEU A 41 -8.39 -3.46 -0.72
CA LEU A 41 -7.03 -3.39 -1.27
C LEU A 41 -6.02 -4.09 -0.36
N GLY A 42 -6.09 -3.79 0.94
CA GLY A 42 -5.17 -4.32 1.94
C GLY A 42 -5.20 -5.84 2.09
N ALA A 43 -6.38 -6.46 1.94
CA ALA A 43 -6.53 -7.90 2.10
C ALA A 43 -5.66 -8.73 1.15
N PRO A 44 -5.80 -8.64 -0.19
CA PRO A 44 -4.90 -9.33 -1.11
C PRO A 44 -3.45 -8.86 -0.99
N LEU A 45 -3.21 -7.57 -0.74
CA LEU A 45 -1.86 -7.02 -0.54
C LEU A 45 -1.14 -7.75 0.61
N LEU A 46 -1.74 -7.78 1.79
CA LEU A 46 -1.20 -8.43 2.98
C LEU A 46 -0.97 -9.93 2.77
N LEU A 47 -1.91 -10.62 2.13
CA LEU A 47 -1.77 -12.05 1.80
C LEU A 47 -0.53 -12.31 0.94
N TYR A 48 -0.34 -11.53 -0.13
CA TYR A 48 0.79 -11.73 -1.03
C TYR A 48 2.13 -11.26 -0.44
N LEU A 49 2.17 -10.18 0.34
CA LEU A 49 3.40 -9.78 1.04
C LEU A 49 3.81 -10.81 2.10
N ALA A 50 2.85 -11.37 2.84
CA ALA A 50 3.11 -12.43 3.80
C ALA A 50 3.62 -13.71 3.11
N ALA A 51 2.96 -14.13 2.03
CA ALA A 51 3.37 -15.28 1.25
C ALA A 51 4.77 -15.09 0.61
N ALA A 52 5.09 -13.86 0.18
CA ALA A 52 6.39 -13.50 -0.37
C ALA A 52 7.51 -13.47 0.68
N GLY A 53 7.17 -13.50 1.97
CA GLY A 53 8.15 -13.46 3.05
C GLY A 53 8.67 -12.07 3.36
N VAL A 54 7.83 -11.03 3.25
CA VAL A 54 8.18 -9.73 3.85
C VAL A 54 8.26 -9.91 5.36
N GLY A 55 9.43 -9.61 5.93
CA GLY A 55 9.78 -9.98 7.31
C GLY A 55 8.86 -9.40 8.37
N THR A 56 8.51 -8.11 8.24
CA THR A 56 7.54 -7.46 9.13
C THR A 56 6.44 -6.76 8.35
N LEU A 57 5.19 -7.03 8.71
CA LEU A 57 4.01 -6.33 8.22
C LEU A 57 3.36 -5.54 9.36
N GLY A 58 3.44 -4.21 9.27
CA GLY A 58 2.63 -3.32 10.10
C GLY A 58 1.25 -3.15 9.46
N ILE A 59 0.18 -3.29 10.25
CA ILE A 59 -1.20 -3.16 9.77
C ILE A 59 -1.91 -2.08 10.56
N VAL A 60 -2.32 -1.00 9.88
CA VAL A 60 -3.11 0.09 10.48
C VAL A 60 -4.54 -0.01 10.01
N ASP A 61 -5.47 -0.26 10.92
CA ASP A 61 -6.92 -0.26 10.64
C ASP A 61 -7.70 -0.07 11.95
N ASP A 62 -8.69 0.83 11.97
CA ASP A 62 -9.52 1.11 13.14
C ASP A 62 -10.88 0.38 13.14
N ASP A 63 -11.19 -0.36 12.07
CA ASP A 63 -12.47 -1.05 11.94
C ASP A 63 -12.44 -2.47 12.53
N VAL A 64 -13.65 -3.01 12.70
CA VAL A 64 -13.91 -4.43 12.89
C VAL A 64 -14.36 -5.09 11.58
N VAL A 65 -14.23 -6.40 11.49
CA VAL A 65 -14.73 -7.18 10.35
C VAL A 65 -16.26 -7.16 10.36
N ASP A 66 -16.85 -6.72 9.25
CA ASP A 66 -18.30 -6.72 9.04
C ASP A 66 -18.71 -7.73 7.95
N LEU A 67 -19.91 -8.30 8.03
CA LEU A 67 -20.39 -9.27 7.05
C LEU A 67 -20.40 -8.71 5.61
N SER A 68 -20.77 -7.44 5.43
CA SER A 68 -20.79 -6.75 4.12
C SER A 68 -19.40 -6.59 3.50
N ASN A 69 -18.35 -6.74 4.31
CA ASN A 69 -16.97 -6.59 3.87
C ASN A 69 -16.45 -7.85 3.18
N LEU A 70 -16.99 -9.03 3.51
CA LEU A 70 -16.45 -10.34 3.12
C LEU A 70 -16.53 -10.63 1.62
N GLN A 71 -17.34 -9.87 0.86
CA GLN A 71 -17.37 -9.99 -0.61
C GLN A 71 -16.07 -9.50 -1.29
N ARG A 72 -15.23 -8.73 -0.58
CA ARG A 72 -13.98 -8.15 -1.13
C ARG A 72 -12.77 -8.21 -0.20
N GLN A 73 -12.95 -8.45 1.10
CA GLN A 73 -11.86 -8.46 2.09
C GLN A 73 -11.43 -9.90 2.38
N VAL A 74 -10.79 -10.54 1.40
CA VAL A 74 -10.51 -11.99 1.36
C VAL A 74 -9.50 -12.49 2.41
N ILE A 75 -8.90 -11.60 3.19
CA ILE A 75 -8.04 -11.96 4.33
C ILE A 75 -8.87 -12.29 5.59
N HIS A 76 -10.15 -11.88 5.62
CA HIS A 76 -11.06 -12.11 6.72
C HIS A 76 -12.05 -13.25 6.40
N MET A 77 -12.43 -13.98 7.44
CA MET A 77 -13.38 -15.09 7.34
C MET A 77 -14.69 -14.75 8.08
N THR A 78 -15.78 -15.43 7.75
CA THR A 78 -17.08 -15.25 8.44
C THR A 78 -16.98 -15.43 9.95
N ALA A 79 -16.12 -16.33 10.42
CA ALA A 79 -15.89 -16.55 11.86
C ALA A 79 -15.19 -15.38 12.56
N ALA A 80 -14.70 -14.38 11.83
CA ALA A 80 -14.00 -13.22 12.37
C ALA A 80 -14.86 -11.96 12.43
N VAL A 81 -16.14 -12.01 12.05
CA VAL A 81 -17.07 -10.89 12.20
C VAL A 81 -17.04 -10.36 13.65
N ASP A 82 -17.13 -9.05 13.79
CA ASP A 82 -17.00 -8.27 15.04
C ASP A 82 -15.60 -8.24 15.67
N ARG A 83 -14.60 -8.95 15.10
CA ARG A 83 -13.20 -8.85 15.56
C ARG A 83 -12.50 -7.66 14.89
N PRO A 84 -11.52 -7.01 15.55
CA PRO A 84 -10.67 -6.01 14.90
C PRO A 84 -10.05 -6.56 13.62
N LYS A 85 -10.05 -5.77 12.54
CA LYS A 85 -9.50 -6.20 11.25
C LYS A 85 -8.01 -6.54 11.36
N THR A 86 -7.26 -5.76 12.13
CA THR A 86 -5.83 -6.01 12.41
C THR A 86 -5.59 -7.38 13.05
N ASP A 87 -6.43 -7.80 14.01
CA ASP A 87 -6.34 -9.10 14.67
C ASP A 87 -6.72 -10.25 13.72
N SER A 88 -7.78 -10.06 12.94
CA SER A 88 -8.23 -11.03 11.94
C SER A 88 -7.17 -11.25 10.85
N ALA A 89 -6.61 -10.16 10.32
CA ALA A 89 -5.55 -10.21 9.33
C ALA A 89 -4.27 -10.87 9.87
N ALA A 90 -3.85 -10.54 11.10
CA ALA A 90 -2.69 -11.14 11.73
C ALA A 90 -2.83 -12.67 11.88
N ALA A 91 -4.02 -13.15 12.27
CA ALA A 91 -4.29 -14.58 12.38
C ALA A 91 -4.19 -15.29 11.02
N THR A 92 -4.73 -14.70 9.96
CA THR A 92 -4.62 -15.24 8.60
C THR A 92 -3.18 -15.23 8.10
N ILE A 93 -2.43 -14.15 8.33
CA ILE A 93 -1.01 -14.06 7.95
C ILE A 93 -0.19 -15.14 8.65
N ALA A 94 -0.38 -15.35 9.96
CA ALA A 94 0.32 -16.40 10.69
C ALA A 94 0.01 -17.82 10.16
N ALA A 95 -1.21 -18.04 9.66
CA ALA A 95 -1.60 -19.31 9.03
C ALA A 95 -0.99 -19.48 7.62
N VAL A 96 -0.78 -18.40 6.88
CA VAL A 96 -0.14 -18.41 5.56
C VAL A 96 1.37 -18.59 5.69
N ASN A 97 2.01 -17.80 6.54
CA ASN A 97 3.43 -17.79 6.74
C ASN A 97 3.79 -17.39 8.19
N PRO A 98 4.13 -18.37 9.06
CA PRO A 98 4.44 -18.11 10.46
C PRO A 98 5.77 -17.36 10.67
N ASP A 99 6.62 -17.25 9.65
CA ASP A 99 7.90 -16.53 9.72
C ASP A 99 7.71 -15.00 9.65
N VAL A 100 6.55 -14.52 9.19
CA VAL A 100 6.24 -13.09 9.08
C VAL A 100 5.80 -12.53 10.43
N ARG A 101 6.50 -11.50 10.91
CA ARG A 101 6.09 -10.75 12.10
C ARG A 101 5.00 -9.75 11.73
N VAL A 102 3.88 -9.78 12.45
CA VAL A 102 2.79 -8.82 12.28
C VAL A 102 2.76 -7.82 13.45
N GLU A 103 2.80 -6.53 13.13
CA GLU A 103 2.61 -5.44 14.07
C GLU A 103 1.23 -4.83 13.86
N ARG A 104 0.38 -4.94 14.87
CA ARG A 104 -1.03 -4.54 14.80
C ARG A 104 -1.20 -3.14 15.37
N HIS A 105 -1.66 -2.21 14.55
CA HIS A 105 -1.98 -0.83 14.92
C HIS A 105 -3.49 -0.63 14.78
N SER A 106 -4.25 -1.05 15.80
CA SER A 106 -5.71 -0.92 15.85
C SER A 106 -6.13 0.52 16.18
N LEU A 107 -5.81 1.45 15.28
CA LEU A 107 -5.99 2.89 15.45
C LEU A 107 -6.29 3.56 14.12
N ARG A 108 -6.91 4.74 14.21
CA ARG A 108 -7.10 5.62 13.05
C ARG A 108 -5.78 6.33 12.76
N LEU A 109 -5.33 6.30 11.52
CA LEU A 109 -4.18 7.09 11.09
C LEU A 109 -4.55 8.57 11.03
N THR A 110 -3.75 9.41 11.68
CA THR A 110 -3.96 10.87 11.77
C THR A 110 -2.64 11.61 11.58
N GLU A 111 -2.70 12.94 11.43
CA GLU A 111 -1.49 13.77 11.32
C GLU A 111 -0.61 13.68 12.56
N GLU A 112 -1.20 13.44 13.74
CA GLU A 112 -0.47 13.37 15.01
C GLU A 112 0.34 12.08 15.17
N ASN A 113 -0.12 10.96 14.57
CA ASN A 113 0.52 9.65 14.76
C ASN A 113 1.30 9.15 13.54
N VAL A 114 1.02 9.65 12.34
CA VAL A 114 1.55 9.12 11.08
C VAL A 114 3.09 9.15 11.02
N ALA A 115 3.72 10.22 11.50
CA ALA A 115 5.17 10.37 11.42
C ALA A 115 5.90 9.33 12.28
N ALA A 116 5.39 9.07 13.49
CA ALA A 116 5.95 8.06 14.38
C ALA A 116 5.76 6.66 13.81
N LEU A 117 4.59 6.36 13.24
CA LEU A 117 4.31 5.06 12.63
C LEU A 117 5.24 4.77 11.47
N ILE A 118 5.37 5.70 10.52
CA ILE A 118 6.12 5.49 9.27
C ILE A 118 7.63 5.32 9.51
N ALA A 119 8.18 5.91 10.57
CA ALA A 119 9.62 5.91 10.84
C ALA A 119 10.23 4.50 10.89
N ASP A 120 9.48 3.53 11.41
CA ASP A 120 9.93 2.15 11.65
C ASP A 120 9.79 1.22 10.44
N TYR A 121 9.35 1.72 9.29
CA TYR A 121 9.11 0.92 8.09
C TYR A 121 9.95 1.40 6.91
N ASP A 122 10.30 0.48 6.01
CA ASP A 122 11.08 0.77 4.82
C ASP A 122 10.22 1.37 3.71
N LEU A 123 8.96 0.91 3.63
CA LEU A 123 7.99 1.28 2.61
C LEU A 123 6.57 1.31 3.20
N VAL A 124 5.74 2.21 2.69
CA VAL A 124 4.32 2.31 3.05
C VAL A 124 3.43 1.95 1.86
N ALA A 125 2.35 1.23 2.11
CA ALA A 125 1.31 0.93 1.14
C ALA A 125 -0.05 1.47 1.60
N ASP A 126 -0.64 2.33 0.78
CA ASP A 126 -1.94 2.95 1.04
C ASP A 126 -3.07 2.13 0.39
N GLY A 127 -3.82 1.42 1.24
CA GLY A 127 -5.06 0.73 0.90
C GLY A 127 -6.30 1.40 1.51
N SER A 128 -6.19 2.66 1.95
CA SER A 128 -7.29 3.40 2.59
C SER A 128 -8.35 3.83 1.58
N ASP A 129 -9.57 4.13 2.05
CA ASP A 129 -10.71 4.46 1.20
C ASP A 129 -11.15 5.92 1.30
N ASN A 130 -10.40 6.77 2.00
CA ASN A 130 -10.73 8.17 2.22
C ASN A 130 -9.58 9.10 1.83
N PHE A 131 -9.91 10.28 1.30
CA PHE A 131 -8.90 11.21 0.82
C PHE A 131 -8.00 11.75 1.93
N ALA A 132 -8.53 12.05 3.11
CA ALA A 132 -7.74 12.62 4.20
C ALA A 132 -6.51 11.75 4.52
N THR A 133 -6.70 10.45 4.72
CA THR A 133 -5.61 9.49 4.95
C THR A 133 -4.59 9.48 3.80
N ARG A 134 -5.03 9.54 2.53
CA ARG A 134 -4.14 9.55 1.35
C ARG A 134 -3.21 10.75 1.33
N TYR A 135 -3.74 11.94 1.59
CA TYR A 135 -2.95 13.17 1.65
C TYR A 135 -2.00 13.17 2.85
N THR A 136 -2.50 12.78 4.03
CA THR A 136 -1.68 12.65 5.25
C THR A 136 -0.51 11.67 5.04
N LEU A 137 -0.78 10.51 4.44
CA LEU A 137 0.24 9.50 4.13
C LEU A 137 1.27 10.00 3.12
N ASN A 138 0.83 10.58 2.01
CA ASN A 138 1.74 11.14 1.01
C ASN A 138 2.71 12.14 1.63
N ASP A 139 2.17 13.10 2.39
CA ASP A 139 2.96 14.18 2.94
C ASP A 139 3.95 13.65 4.00
N ALA A 140 3.52 12.71 4.83
CA ALA A 140 4.37 12.08 5.83
C ALA A 140 5.46 11.19 5.20
N CYS A 141 5.11 10.35 4.21
CA CYS A 141 6.07 9.51 3.48
C CYS A 141 7.13 10.36 2.77
N PHE A 142 6.71 11.42 2.08
CA PHE A 142 7.62 12.34 1.41
C PHE A 142 8.62 12.96 2.39
N ARG A 143 8.15 13.48 3.53
CA ARG A 143 9.01 14.09 4.56
C ARG A 143 9.92 13.09 5.25
N ALA A 144 9.46 11.85 5.44
CA ALA A 144 10.23 10.78 6.05
C ALA A 144 11.19 10.07 5.06
N GLY A 145 11.15 10.45 3.78
CA GLY A 145 11.93 9.81 2.73
C GLY A 145 11.57 8.34 2.50
N LYS A 146 10.31 7.98 2.69
CA LYS A 146 9.79 6.62 2.49
C LYS A 146 9.01 6.52 1.18
N PRO A 147 9.25 5.48 0.36
CA PRO A 147 8.38 5.19 -0.77
C PRO A 147 6.95 4.87 -0.31
N LEU A 148 5.98 5.35 -1.09
CA LEU A 148 4.56 5.10 -0.91
C LEU A 148 3.97 4.46 -2.16
N VAL A 149 3.45 3.25 -2.06
CA VAL A 149 2.65 2.62 -3.12
C VAL A 149 1.17 2.84 -2.80
N ALA A 150 0.48 3.66 -3.58
CA ALA A 150 -0.93 3.99 -3.31
C ALA A 150 -1.85 3.44 -4.39
N ALA A 151 -2.93 2.80 -3.96
CA ALA A 151 -3.97 2.30 -4.85
C ALA A 151 -5.35 2.83 -4.43
N ALA A 152 -6.25 2.97 -5.39
CA ALA A 152 -7.62 3.43 -5.19
C ALA A 152 -8.60 2.63 -6.04
N LEU A 153 -9.85 2.56 -5.60
CA LEU A 153 -10.91 1.80 -6.26
C LEU A 153 -12.19 2.62 -6.29
N LEU A 154 -12.95 2.49 -7.39
CA LEU A 154 -14.31 3.00 -7.47
C LEU A 154 -15.10 2.16 -8.48
N ARG A 155 -16.19 1.53 -8.03
CA ARG A 155 -17.10 0.71 -8.87
C ARG A 155 -16.38 -0.44 -9.59
N PHE A 156 -16.00 -0.23 -10.84
CA PHE A 156 -15.37 -1.19 -11.77
C PHE A 156 -13.96 -0.76 -12.19
N GLU A 157 -13.44 0.32 -11.59
CA GLU A 157 -12.18 0.92 -11.95
C GLU A 157 -11.23 0.91 -10.76
N GLY A 158 -9.94 0.75 -11.05
CA GLY A 158 -8.88 0.83 -10.07
C GLY A 158 -7.70 1.62 -10.58
N GLN A 159 -6.99 2.28 -9.66
CA GLN A 159 -5.85 3.12 -9.98
C GLN A 159 -4.70 2.79 -9.04
N ILE A 160 -3.47 2.82 -9.54
CA ILE A 160 -2.27 2.60 -8.75
C ILE A 160 -1.10 3.46 -9.26
N SER A 161 -0.32 3.99 -8.32
CA SER A 161 0.94 4.69 -8.59
C SER A 161 1.91 4.54 -7.41
N THR A 162 3.18 4.85 -7.66
CA THR A 162 4.24 4.83 -6.65
C THR A 162 4.79 6.25 -6.47
N PHE A 163 4.93 6.70 -5.24
CA PHE A 163 5.41 8.02 -4.89
C PHE A 163 6.65 7.88 -4.01
N ARG A 164 7.81 8.23 -4.56
CA ARG A 164 9.09 8.10 -3.86
C ARG A 164 9.96 9.35 -3.98
N GLY A 165 9.41 10.49 -4.40
CA GLY A 165 10.16 11.74 -4.59
C GLY A 165 10.85 12.30 -3.33
N GLY A 166 10.44 11.84 -2.14
CA GLY A 166 11.13 12.15 -0.89
C GLY A 166 12.26 11.18 -0.54
N ALA A 167 12.28 9.98 -1.15
CA ALA A 167 13.25 8.95 -0.85
C ALA A 167 14.65 9.33 -1.38
N PRO A 168 15.73 8.89 -0.71
CA PRO A 168 17.09 9.17 -1.13
C PRO A 168 17.34 8.75 -2.59
N GLY A 169 17.91 9.65 -3.40
CA GLY A 169 18.19 9.40 -4.82
C GLY A 169 17.02 9.66 -5.78
N HIS A 170 15.84 10.02 -5.27
CA HIS A 170 14.62 10.23 -6.08
C HIS A 170 14.09 11.67 -6.04
N HIS A 171 14.86 12.62 -5.49
CA HIS A 171 14.51 14.05 -5.41
C HIS A 171 14.37 14.66 -6.82
N GLY A 172 13.17 14.62 -7.37
CA GLY A 172 12.87 14.97 -8.76
C GLY A 172 11.66 14.21 -9.31
N GLU A 173 11.31 13.09 -8.68
CA GLU A 173 10.09 12.35 -8.97
C GLU A 173 8.85 13.00 -8.31
N PRO A 174 7.65 12.89 -8.92
CA PRO A 174 6.46 13.54 -8.39
C PRO A 174 5.93 12.89 -7.10
N CYS A 175 5.26 13.70 -6.28
CA CYS A 175 4.44 13.21 -5.16
C CYS A 175 2.96 13.09 -5.55
N TYR A 176 2.12 12.57 -4.64
CA TYR A 176 0.67 12.44 -4.86
C TYR A 176 0.02 13.79 -5.19
N ARG A 177 0.45 14.88 -4.54
CA ARG A 177 -0.07 16.23 -4.79
C ARG A 177 0.27 16.78 -6.17
N CYS A 178 1.31 16.28 -6.85
CA CYS A 178 1.55 16.65 -8.26
C CYS A 178 0.48 16.06 -9.19
N LEU A 179 -0.13 14.94 -8.81
CA LEU A 179 -1.21 14.31 -9.57
C LEU A 179 -2.59 14.83 -9.14
N PHE A 180 -2.78 15.00 -7.83
CA PHE A 180 -4.02 15.50 -7.22
C PHE A 180 -3.69 16.70 -6.30
N PRO A 181 -3.68 17.94 -6.81
CA PRO A 181 -3.19 19.10 -6.06
C PRO A 181 -3.94 19.40 -4.76
N LYS A 182 -5.27 19.22 -4.77
CA LYS A 182 -6.14 19.50 -3.62
C LYS A 182 -7.09 18.35 -3.40
N ALA A 183 -7.33 18.03 -2.13
CA ALA A 183 -8.35 17.07 -1.76
C ALA A 183 -9.71 17.52 -2.32
N PRO A 184 -10.53 16.61 -2.86
CA PRO A 184 -11.88 16.95 -3.25
C PRO A 184 -12.67 17.42 -2.01
N PRO A 185 -13.65 18.33 -2.16
CA PRO A 185 -14.52 18.73 -1.06
C PRO A 185 -15.19 17.50 -0.41
N PRO A 186 -15.45 17.52 0.90
CA PRO A 186 -16.18 16.44 1.57
C PRO A 186 -17.49 16.12 0.84
N GLY A 187 -17.72 14.85 0.52
CA GLY A 187 -18.91 14.38 -0.20
C GLY A 187 -18.91 14.56 -1.72
N ALA A 188 -17.87 15.16 -2.32
CA ALA A 188 -17.79 15.33 -3.78
C ALA A 188 -17.55 14.02 -4.54
N VAL A 189 -16.94 13.02 -3.88
CA VAL A 189 -16.72 11.68 -4.41
C VAL A 189 -17.33 10.69 -3.44
N PRO A 190 -18.24 9.81 -3.89
CA PRO A 190 -18.86 8.81 -3.03
C PRO A 190 -17.83 7.80 -2.53
N ARG A 191 -18.01 7.33 -1.30
CA ARG A 191 -17.16 6.28 -0.72
C ARG A 191 -17.45 4.93 -1.38
N CYS A 192 -16.53 3.97 -1.22
CA CYS A 192 -16.68 2.63 -1.83
C CYS A 192 -17.93 1.88 -1.33
N ASP A 193 -18.32 2.08 -0.08
CA ASP A 193 -19.54 1.53 0.52
C ASP A 193 -20.81 2.17 -0.05
N GLU A 194 -20.75 3.44 -0.48
CA GLU A 194 -21.86 4.17 -1.09
C GLU A 194 -22.00 3.91 -2.60
N ALA A 195 -20.89 3.93 -3.35
CA ALA A 195 -20.88 3.75 -4.80
C ALA A 195 -20.97 2.27 -5.23
N GLY A 196 -20.65 1.36 -4.30
CA GLY A 196 -20.44 -0.06 -4.58
C GLY A 196 -19.09 -0.33 -5.24
N ILE A 197 -18.66 -1.59 -5.13
CA ILE A 197 -17.41 -2.07 -5.73
C ILE A 197 -17.49 -3.55 -6.08
N LEU A 198 -17.00 -3.90 -7.27
CA LEU A 198 -16.78 -5.29 -7.65
C LEU A 198 -15.55 -5.84 -6.91
N GLY A 199 -15.75 -6.76 -5.96
CA GLY A 199 -14.69 -7.26 -5.09
C GLY A 199 -13.47 -7.84 -5.82
N ALA A 200 -13.67 -8.43 -7.00
CA ALA A 200 -12.57 -8.92 -7.84
C ALA A 200 -11.61 -7.80 -8.29
N VAL A 201 -12.11 -6.57 -8.52
CA VAL A 201 -11.26 -5.41 -8.86
C VAL A 201 -10.33 -5.08 -7.69
N ALA A 202 -10.83 -5.19 -6.46
CA ALA A 202 -10.00 -5.01 -5.27
C ALA A 202 -8.88 -6.06 -5.18
N GLY A 203 -9.21 -7.31 -5.51
CA GLY A 203 -8.25 -8.41 -5.65
C GLY A 203 -7.13 -8.11 -6.65
N VAL A 204 -7.49 -7.66 -7.86
CA VAL A 204 -6.53 -7.31 -8.92
C VAL A 204 -5.61 -6.19 -8.45
N LEU A 205 -6.16 -5.06 -7.99
CA LEU A 205 -5.36 -3.89 -7.63
C LEU A 205 -4.50 -4.11 -6.39
N GLY A 206 -4.99 -4.79 -5.37
CA GLY A 206 -4.18 -5.07 -4.19
C GLY A 206 -3.05 -6.08 -4.47
N THR A 207 -3.24 -7.01 -5.41
CA THR A 207 -2.14 -7.88 -5.89
C THR A 207 -1.13 -7.08 -6.72
N MET A 208 -1.59 -6.16 -7.58
CA MET A 208 -0.69 -5.23 -8.29
C MET A 208 0.08 -4.34 -7.31
N GLN A 209 -0.55 -3.91 -6.22
CA GLN A 209 0.08 -3.17 -5.16
C GLN A 209 1.18 -4.00 -4.47
N ALA A 210 0.93 -5.29 -4.20
CA ALA A 210 1.95 -6.18 -3.66
C ALA A 210 3.15 -6.32 -4.61
N THR A 211 2.90 -6.44 -5.91
CA THR A 211 3.96 -6.48 -6.93
C THR A 211 4.82 -5.21 -6.90
N GLU A 212 4.21 -4.03 -6.85
CA GLU A 212 4.97 -2.77 -6.78
C GLU A 212 5.74 -2.63 -5.47
N VAL A 213 5.16 -3.04 -4.33
CA VAL A 213 5.88 -3.07 -3.05
C VAL A 213 7.12 -3.96 -3.14
N ILE A 214 6.99 -5.19 -3.65
CA ILE A 214 8.11 -6.12 -3.80
C ILE A 214 9.17 -5.55 -4.75
N LYS A 215 8.75 -4.97 -5.89
CA LYS A 215 9.67 -4.34 -6.83
C LYS A 215 10.45 -3.19 -6.20
N GLU A 216 9.81 -2.31 -5.45
CA GLU A 216 10.51 -1.20 -4.78
C GLU A 216 11.46 -1.72 -3.67
N LEU A 217 11.05 -2.72 -2.89
CA LEU A 217 11.92 -3.33 -1.88
C LEU A 217 13.16 -4.00 -2.47
N LEU A 218 13.04 -4.52 -3.69
CA LEU A 218 14.11 -5.25 -4.39
C LEU A 218 14.85 -4.41 -5.43
N ASP A 219 14.40 -3.19 -5.70
CA ASP A 219 14.88 -2.32 -6.79
C ASP A 219 14.79 -3.02 -8.17
N LEU A 220 13.60 -3.53 -8.50
CA LEU A 220 13.35 -4.31 -9.72
C LEU A 220 12.49 -3.59 -10.76
N GLY A 221 12.96 -3.66 -12.01
CA GLY A 221 12.25 -3.17 -13.18
C GLY A 221 11.91 -1.68 -13.11
N ASP A 222 10.86 -1.27 -13.82
CA ASP A 222 10.45 0.13 -13.86
C ASP A 222 9.43 0.45 -12.76
N SER A 223 9.74 1.41 -11.88
CA SER A 223 8.83 1.96 -10.87
C SER A 223 7.59 2.62 -11.48
N LEU A 224 6.42 2.50 -10.85
CA LEU A 224 5.25 3.31 -11.20
C LEU A 224 5.39 4.81 -10.85
N SER A 225 6.54 5.28 -10.36
CA SER A 225 6.67 6.72 -10.13
C SER A 225 6.58 7.56 -11.41
N GLY A 226 5.82 8.65 -11.31
CA GLY A 226 5.41 9.46 -12.47
C GLY A 226 4.46 8.78 -13.44
N ARG A 227 3.85 7.65 -13.06
CA ARG A 227 2.89 6.88 -13.88
C ARG A 227 1.65 6.50 -13.07
N LEU A 228 0.48 6.89 -13.53
CA LEU A 228 -0.80 6.44 -13.01
C LEU A 228 -1.29 5.29 -13.90
N LEU A 229 -1.30 4.09 -13.36
CA LEU A 229 -1.89 2.94 -14.03
C LEU A 229 -3.35 2.83 -13.64
N ILE A 230 -4.22 2.81 -14.64
CA ILE A 230 -5.67 2.73 -14.50
C ILE A 230 -6.12 1.40 -15.10
N TYR A 231 -6.90 0.64 -14.35
CA TYR A 231 -7.52 -0.61 -14.77
C TYR A 231 -9.04 -0.42 -14.88
N ASP A 232 -9.57 -0.62 -16.08
CA ASP A 232 -11.01 -0.71 -16.34
C ASP A 232 -11.40 -2.18 -16.44
N SER A 233 -12.16 -2.69 -15.46
CA SER A 233 -12.54 -4.10 -15.43
C SER A 233 -13.62 -4.49 -16.43
N LEU A 234 -14.45 -3.54 -16.86
CA LEU A 234 -15.50 -3.80 -17.84
C LEU A 234 -14.91 -3.94 -19.24
N ALA A 235 -13.92 -3.10 -19.56
CA ALA A 235 -13.19 -3.18 -20.83
C ALA A 235 -12.02 -4.18 -20.78
N ALA A 236 -11.68 -4.72 -19.60
CA ALA A 236 -10.48 -5.53 -19.36
C ALA A 236 -9.21 -4.86 -19.90
N SER A 237 -9.07 -3.56 -19.66
CA SER A 237 -8.03 -2.73 -20.26
C SER A 237 -7.20 -1.98 -19.23
N PHE A 238 -5.97 -1.66 -19.61
CA PHE A 238 -5.04 -0.86 -18.82
C PHE A 238 -4.68 0.42 -19.55
N ARG A 239 -4.71 1.54 -18.85
CA ARG A 239 -4.24 2.84 -19.34
C ARG A 239 -3.13 3.35 -18.43
N ASN A 240 -2.01 3.74 -19.03
CA ASN A 240 -0.89 4.35 -18.31
C ASN A 240 -0.83 5.85 -18.63
N VAL A 241 -1.02 6.69 -17.62
CA VAL A 241 -0.94 8.15 -17.74
C VAL A 241 0.34 8.62 -17.08
N ARG A 242 1.22 9.28 -17.85
CA ARG A 242 2.44 9.86 -17.30
C ARG A 242 2.14 11.24 -16.69
N PHE A 243 2.73 11.52 -15.55
CA PHE A 243 2.70 12.84 -14.90
C PHE A 243 4.10 13.18 -14.37
N LYS A 244 4.35 14.47 -14.17
CA LYS A 244 5.67 15.00 -13.79
C LYS A 244 5.58 15.69 -12.44
N ARG A 245 6.75 15.88 -11.81
CA ARG A 245 6.87 16.79 -10.68
C ARG A 245 6.41 18.17 -11.12
N ASP A 246 5.53 18.76 -10.32
CA ASP A 246 5.06 20.13 -10.48
C ASP A 246 5.98 21.05 -9.67
N PRO A 247 6.70 22.01 -10.30
CA PRO A 247 7.54 22.99 -9.60
C PRO A 247 6.77 23.84 -8.58
N ASP A 248 5.46 24.01 -8.78
CA ASP A 248 4.57 24.79 -7.90
C ASP A 248 3.83 23.90 -6.88
N CYS A 249 4.19 22.61 -6.77
CA CYS A 249 3.56 21.70 -5.83
C CYS A 249 3.77 22.17 -4.38
N ALA A 250 2.68 22.29 -3.62
CA ALA A 250 2.71 22.71 -2.22
C ALA A 250 3.57 21.84 -1.27
N LEU A 251 3.89 20.60 -1.67
CA LEU A 251 4.73 19.70 -0.88
C LEU A 251 6.15 19.56 -1.42
N CYS A 252 6.28 19.24 -2.71
CA CYS A 252 7.57 18.88 -3.30
C CYS A 252 8.06 19.88 -4.35
N GLY A 253 7.44 21.06 -4.47
CA GLY A 253 7.84 22.13 -5.37
C GLY A 253 9.14 22.83 -4.95
N ASP A 254 9.57 23.82 -5.72
CA ASP A 254 10.80 24.59 -5.47
C ASP A 254 10.54 25.85 -4.61
N GLY A 255 9.26 26.17 -4.36
CA GLY A 255 8.85 27.26 -3.48
C GLY A 255 9.09 26.96 -1.99
N PRO A 256 9.07 27.98 -1.11
CA PRO A 256 9.05 27.74 0.33
C PRO A 256 7.88 26.81 0.65
N ALA A 257 8.14 25.71 1.36
CA ALA A 257 7.09 24.76 1.75
C ALA A 257 6.00 25.51 2.51
N ASP A 258 4.91 25.85 1.84
CA ASP A 258 3.80 26.58 2.43
C ASP A 258 3.08 25.61 3.37
N ILE A 259 3.47 25.67 4.64
CA ILE A 259 2.85 24.93 5.77
C ILE A 259 1.48 25.56 6.12
N ALA A 260 1.01 26.54 5.36
CA ALA A 260 -0.17 27.33 5.66
C ALA A 260 -1.33 27.03 4.69
N ASP A 261 -2.02 25.90 4.89
CA ASP A 261 -3.44 25.78 4.58
C ASP A 261 -4.05 24.62 5.41
N ARG A 262 -4.21 24.90 6.71
CA ARG A 262 -5.15 24.19 7.59
C ARG A 262 -6.49 24.92 7.53
N PRO A 263 -7.60 24.30 7.09
CA PRO A 263 -8.88 24.47 7.77
C PRO A 263 -8.89 23.69 9.09
#